data_AF-A0A4V2YRE8-F1
#
_entry.id   AF-A0A4V2YRE8-F1
#
_cell.length_a   1.000
_cell.length_b   1.000
_cell.length_c   1.000
_cell.angle_alpha   90.00
_cell.angle_beta   90.00
_cell.angle_gamma   90.00
#
_symmetry.space_group_name_H-M   'P 1'
#
loop_
_entity.id
_entity.type
_entity.pdbx_description
1 polymer ?
#
loop_
_entity_poly.entity_id
_entity_poly.type
_entity_poly.pdbx_seq_one_letter_code
_entity_poly.pdbx_strand_id
1 'polypeptide(L)'
;MYDCTRKLVRTYNSARRRHRRWETRHVIGDYEGFRSGFACFVGRPNAGKSTLTNAVVGEKIAIISTRPQTTRHAIRGIVHRPDGQLVIVDTPGLHRPRTLLGQRLNDLVRTTWAEVDAIGLCVPANEDIGPGDRFIAGELAALTRTPKLAVVTKTDLVSAGRLAEQLTAVAALGAETGIEWADVVPVSATSGDRVGLLTELLLAQLPEGPPLYPDGELTDEPEETLIAELVREAALEGVRDELPHSIAVVVEEMIPREDRPADRPLLDIHANLYVERDSQKAIVIGRKGSRLREVGTKARTQIERLLGTPVYLDLHVKVAKDWQRDPKQLGKLGF
;
A
#
# COMPACT_ATOMS: atom_id res chain seq x y z
N MET A 1 -10.32 -13.67 -11.12
CA MET A 1 -9.35 -14.62 -10.52
C MET A 1 -8.03 -14.72 -11.29
N TYR A 2 -8.01 -14.42 -12.60
CA TYR A 2 -6.82 -14.52 -13.44
C TYR A 2 -6.27 -13.16 -13.91
N ASP A 3 -6.67 -12.03 -13.33
CA ASP A 3 -6.38 -10.72 -13.92
C ASP A 3 -5.62 -9.74 -13.02
N CYS A 4 -5.90 -9.65 -11.71
CA CYS A 4 -5.18 -8.72 -10.81
C CYS A 4 -3.80 -9.26 -10.41
N THR A 5 -3.73 -10.49 -9.87
CA THR A 5 -2.45 -11.20 -9.62
C THR A 5 -1.67 -11.44 -10.91
N ARG A 6 -2.38 -11.66 -12.03
CA ARG A 6 -1.75 -11.81 -13.34
C ARG A 6 -1.34 -10.47 -13.94
N LYS A 7 -1.92 -9.32 -13.60
CA LYS A 7 -1.41 -7.97 -13.95
C LYS A 7 -0.17 -7.65 -13.15
N LEU A 8 -0.16 -7.88 -11.83
CA LEU A 8 1.04 -7.74 -11.01
C LEU A 8 2.19 -8.60 -11.57
N VAL A 9 1.93 -9.90 -11.80
CA VAL A 9 2.88 -10.86 -12.37
C VAL A 9 3.16 -10.61 -13.86
N ARG A 10 2.23 -10.10 -14.67
CA ARG A 10 2.46 -9.77 -16.11
C ARG A 10 3.19 -8.46 -16.26
N THR A 11 2.95 -7.45 -15.43
CA THR A 11 3.70 -6.18 -15.42
C THR A 11 5.09 -6.42 -14.83
N TYR A 12 5.22 -7.23 -13.78
CA TYR A 12 6.49 -7.72 -13.27
C TYR A 12 7.25 -8.52 -14.33
N ASN A 13 6.63 -9.57 -14.91
CA ASN A 13 7.25 -10.32 -16.00
C ASN A 13 7.38 -9.51 -17.29
N SER A 14 6.63 -8.42 -17.49
CA SER A 14 6.77 -7.51 -18.64
C SER A 14 7.97 -6.61 -18.45
N ALA A 15 8.08 -5.95 -17.30
CA ALA A 15 9.23 -5.15 -16.90
C ALA A 15 10.50 -6.01 -16.86
N ARG A 16 10.42 -7.22 -16.28
CA ARG A 16 11.51 -8.19 -16.22
C ARG A 16 11.79 -8.91 -17.53
N ARG A 17 10.80 -9.17 -18.41
CA ARG A 17 11.04 -9.67 -19.78
C ARG A 17 11.55 -8.59 -20.69
N ARG A 18 11.14 -7.32 -20.51
CA ARG A 18 11.81 -6.17 -21.13
C ARG A 18 13.26 -6.23 -20.69
N HIS A 19 13.56 -6.23 -19.38
CA HIS A 19 14.92 -6.36 -18.84
C HIS A 19 15.73 -7.56 -19.43
N ARG A 20 15.17 -8.78 -19.44
CA ARG A 20 15.85 -9.97 -20.04
C ARG A 20 15.99 -9.93 -21.57
N ARG A 21 15.09 -9.24 -22.28
CA ARG A 21 15.17 -9.03 -23.73
C ARG A 21 16.20 -7.95 -24.08
N TRP A 22 16.46 -7.01 -23.16
CA TRP A 22 17.56 -6.05 -23.20
C TRP A 22 18.93 -6.72 -22.93
N GLU A 23 19.01 -7.69 -22.01
CA GLU A 23 20.23 -8.52 -21.81
C GLU A 23 20.72 -9.21 -23.11
N THR A 24 19.83 -9.47 -24.08
CA THR A 24 20.19 -10.15 -25.34
C THR A 24 20.50 -9.19 -26.49
N ARG A 25 20.29 -7.88 -26.33
CA ARG A 25 20.62 -6.85 -27.34
C ARG A 25 21.04 -5.57 -26.63
N HIS A 26 22.36 -5.40 -26.43
CA HIS A 26 23.07 -4.13 -26.23
C HIS A 26 22.24 -2.97 -25.63
N VAL A 27 22.25 -2.78 -24.31
CA VAL A 27 22.43 -1.48 -23.60
C VAL A 27 22.71 -1.81 -22.12
N ILE A 28 23.96 -2.14 -21.77
CA ILE A 28 24.46 -2.05 -20.37
C ILE A 28 25.28 -0.76 -20.21
N GLY A 29 25.61 -0.06 -21.30
CA GLY A 29 26.49 1.12 -21.30
C GLY A 29 25.83 2.47 -21.02
N ASP A 30 24.50 2.62 -21.16
CA ASP A 30 23.87 3.96 -21.07
C ASP A 30 23.33 4.31 -19.67
N TYR A 31 23.41 3.39 -18.70
CA TYR A 31 22.86 3.54 -17.35
C TYR A 31 23.86 3.14 -16.25
N GLU A 32 25.16 3.26 -16.53
CA GLU A 32 26.21 2.91 -15.58
C GLU A 32 26.03 3.69 -14.26
N GLY A 33 25.81 2.96 -13.16
CA GLY A 33 25.52 3.53 -11.84
C GLY A 33 24.04 3.84 -11.54
N PHE A 34 23.12 3.73 -12.50
CA PHE A 34 21.68 3.89 -12.25
C PHE A 34 21.07 2.59 -11.75
N ARG A 35 20.38 2.63 -10.61
CA ARG A 35 19.76 1.44 -9.99
C ARG A 35 18.25 1.49 -10.08
N SER A 36 17.62 0.37 -10.43
CA SER A 36 16.18 0.29 -10.57
C SER A 36 15.65 -1.05 -10.08
N GLY A 37 14.56 -1.05 -9.32
CA GLY A 37 14.01 -2.29 -8.80
C GLY A 37 12.81 -2.10 -7.91
N PHE A 38 12.33 -3.22 -7.37
CA PHE A 38 11.17 -3.26 -6.50
C PHE A 38 11.61 -3.51 -5.05
N ALA A 39 11.06 -2.75 -4.13
CA ALA A 39 11.13 -3.08 -2.71
C ALA A 39 9.73 -3.13 -2.11
N CYS A 40 9.56 -3.74 -0.94
CA CYS A 40 8.29 -3.65 -0.22
C CYS A 40 8.50 -3.39 1.27
N PHE A 41 7.52 -2.71 1.87
CA PHE A 41 7.43 -2.60 3.31
C PHE A 41 6.51 -3.69 3.85
N VAL A 42 6.99 -4.38 4.88
CA VAL A 42 6.31 -5.52 5.48
C VAL A 42 6.28 -5.36 6.98
N GLY A 43 5.33 -5.99 7.65
CA GLY A 43 5.14 -5.82 9.08
C GLY A 43 3.68 -5.96 9.45
N ARG A 44 3.42 -6.12 10.74
CA ARG A 44 2.07 -6.32 11.26
C ARG A 44 1.14 -5.12 10.92
N PRO A 45 -0.19 -5.30 11.01
CA PRO A 45 -1.11 -4.18 10.88
C PRO A 45 -0.72 -3.01 11.78
N ASN A 46 -0.89 -1.78 11.28
CA ASN A 46 -0.54 -0.52 11.98
C ASN A 46 0.96 -0.30 12.28
N ALA A 47 1.86 -1.05 11.64
CA ALA A 47 3.31 -0.83 11.76
C ALA A 47 3.83 0.46 11.08
N GLY A 48 2.96 1.23 10.40
CA GLY A 48 3.34 2.47 9.71
C GLY A 48 3.76 2.30 8.24
N LYS A 49 3.53 1.13 7.63
CA LYS A 49 3.90 0.82 6.23
C LYS A 49 3.40 1.85 5.22
N SER A 50 2.09 2.03 5.08
CA SER A 50 1.50 2.96 4.11
C SER A 50 1.85 4.42 4.39
N THR A 51 2.00 4.80 5.66
CA THR A 51 2.49 6.14 6.04
C THR A 51 3.92 6.34 5.56
N LEU A 52 4.78 5.33 5.71
CA LEU A 52 6.14 5.36 5.22
C LEU A 52 6.21 5.34 3.70
N THR A 53 5.39 4.54 3.02
CA THR A 53 5.27 4.53 1.56
C THR A 53 4.94 5.94 1.04
N ASN A 54 3.92 6.59 1.60
CA ASN A 54 3.56 7.96 1.21
C ASN A 54 4.70 8.95 1.47
N ALA A 55 5.40 8.83 2.61
CA ALA A 55 6.53 9.70 2.93
C ALA A 55 7.73 9.51 1.98
N VAL A 56 8.00 8.26 1.57
CA VAL A 56 9.07 7.92 0.62
C VAL A 56 8.74 8.41 -0.79
N VAL A 57 7.47 8.32 -1.21
CA VAL A 57 7.00 8.83 -2.51
C VAL A 57 6.86 10.35 -2.53
N GLY A 58 6.61 10.97 -1.38
CA GLY A 58 6.35 12.40 -1.23
C GLY A 58 4.89 12.80 -1.46
N GLU A 59 4.04 11.86 -1.85
CA GLU A 59 2.60 12.07 -2.11
C GLU A 59 1.75 10.97 -1.48
N LYS A 60 0.47 11.27 -1.26
CA LYS A 60 -0.48 10.31 -0.68
C LYS A 60 -1.02 9.37 -1.77
N ILE A 61 -0.35 8.23 -1.96
CA ILE A 61 -0.76 7.18 -2.90
C ILE A 61 -1.43 5.98 -2.23
N ALA A 62 -1.19 5.77 -0.95
CA ALA A 62 -1.76 4.68 -0.16
C ALA A 62 -2.60 5.24 0.99
N ILE A 63 -3.72 4.57 1.29
CA ILE A 63 -4.59 5.01 2.39
C ILE A 63 -4.01 4.66 3.76
N ILE A 64 -4.35 5.46 4.76
CA ILE A 64 -3.88 5.32 6.14
C ILE A 64 -5.10 5.24 7.05
N SER A 65 -5.13 4.24 7.92
CA SER A 65 -6.14 4.14 8.97
C SER A 65 -5.59 3.37 10.17
N THR A 66 -6.13 3.68 11.35
CA THR A 66 -5.82 2.98 12.60
C THR A 66 -6.45 1.59 12.65
N ARG A 67 -7.29 1.25 11.67
CA ARG A 67 -7.93 -0.06 11.56
C ARG A 67 -6.94 -1.10 11.04
N PRO A 68 -6.87 -2.29 11.68
CA PRO A 68 -6.15 -3.41 11.10
C PRO A 68 -6.67 -3.73 9.69
N GLN A 69 -5.79 -4.26 8.83
CA GLN A 69 -6.13 -4.65 7.45
C GLN A 69 -6.67 -3.49 6.60
N THR A 70 -6.11 -2.30 6.79
CA THR A 70 -6.43 -1.13 5.99
C THR A 70 -6.04 -1.36 4.53
N THR A 71 -4.80 -1.74 4.21
CA THR A 71 -4.38 -2.04 2.83
C THR A 71 -4.95 -3.38 2.35
N ARG A 72 -5.67 -3.39 1.22
CA ARG A 72 -6.25 -4.60 0.61
C ARG A 72 -5.84 -4.83 -0.85
N HIS A 73 -5.30 -3.82 -1.52
CA HIS A 73 -4.64 -3.96 -2.82
C HIS A 73 -3.15 -3.70 -2.62
N ALA A 74 -2.31 -4.31 -3.45
CA ALA A 74 -0.90 -3.95 -3.47
C ALA A 74 -0.77 -2.67 -4.29
N ILE A 75 -0.38 -1.56 -3.66
CA ILE A 75 -0.21 -0.27 -4.34
C ILE A 75 1.27 -0.08 -4.61
N ARG A 76 1.62 0.35 -5.82
CA ARG A 76 3.01 0.70 -6.16
C ARG A 76 3.23 2.20 -6.03
N GLY A 77 4.22 2.58 -5.24
CA GLY A 77 4.78 3.92 -5.19
C GLY A 77 6.08 3.99 -5.92
N ILE A 78 6.20 4.92 -6.85
CA ILE A 78 7.35 5.05 -7.73
C ILE A 78 8.11 6.30 -7.30
N VAL A 79 9.35 6.10 -6.87
CA VAL A 79 10.28 7.16 -6.48
C VAL A 79 11.30 7.33 -7.59
N HIS A 80 11.33 8.52 -8.18
CA HIS A 80 12.30 8.89 -9.20
C HIS A 80 13.45 9.67 -8.57
N ARG A 81 14.69 9.26 -8.83
CA ARG A 81 15.89 10.02 -8.48
C ARG A 81 16.87 10.07 -9.66
N PRO A 82 17.80 11.03 -9.68
CA PRO A 82 18.82 11.10 -10.72
C PRO A 82 19.71 9.85 -10.79
N ASP A 83 19.91 9.17 -9.65
CA ASP A 83 20.76 8.00 -9.47
C ASP A 83 20.01 6.67 -9.46
N GLY A 84 18.69 6.68 -9.57
CA GLY A 84 17.90 5.44 -9.60
C GLY A 84 16.39 5.60 -9.53
N GLN A 85 15.70 4.47 -9.59
CA GLN A 85 14.25 4.38 -9.45
C GLN A 85 13.86 3.27 -8.48
N LEU A 86 13.17 3.64 -7.40
CA LEU A 86 12.68 2.72 -6.37
C LEU A 86 11.17 2.54 -6.52
N VAL A 87 10.72 1.31 -6.76
CA VAL A 87 9.29 0.98 -6.80
C VAL A 87 8.91 0.28 -5.49
N ILE A 88 8.27 1.02 -4.58
CA ILE A 88 7.75 0.50 -3.32
C ILE A 88 6.40 -0.18 -3.55
N VAL A 89 6.31 -1.46 -3.26
CA VAL A 89 5.04 -2.19 -3.22
C VAL A 89 4.50 -2.16 -1.79
N ASP A 90 3.48 -1.35 -1.52
CA ASP A 90 2.75 -1.39 -0.24
C ASP A 90 1.86 -2.63 -0.22
N THR A 91 2.07 -3.51 0.75
CA THR A 91 1.36 -4.78 0.83
C THR A 91 0.45 -4.84 2.06
N PRO A 92 -0.67 -5.58 2.00
CA PRO A 92 -1.47 -5.88 3.18
C PRO A 92 -0.62 -6.42 4.35
N GLY A 93 -1.00 -6.08 5.58
CA GLY A 93 -0.37 -6.70 6.76
C GLY A 93 -0.71 -8.19 6.86
N LEU A 94 0.30 -9.05 7.02
CA LEU A 94 0.09 -10.46 7.30
C LEU A 94 -0.68 -10.67 8.61
N HIS A 95 -1.62 -11.61 8.57
CA HIS A 95 -2.42 -12.02 9.72
C HIS A 95 -2.95 -13.43 9.51
N ARG A 96 -3.42 -14.09 10.57
CA ARG A 96 -4.08 -15.41 10.42
C ARG A 96 -5.43 -15.23 9.72
N PRO A 97 -5.63 -15.78 8.50
CA PRO A 97 -6.81 -15.48 7.71
C PRO A 97 -8.04 -16.20 8.27
N ARG A 98 -9.19 -15.53 8.27
CA ARG A 98 -10.50 -16.06 8.70
C ARG A 98 -11.56 -16.06 7.59
N THR A 99 -11.22 -15.49 6.44
CA THR A 99 -12.07 -15.33 5.27
C THR A 99 -11.25 -15.64 4.01
N LEU A 100 -11.95 -15.86 2.88
CA LEU A 100 -11.28 -16.07 1.60
C LEU A 100 -10.52 -14.82 1.15
N LEU A 101 -11.06 -13.62 1.42
CA LEU A 101 -10.32 -12.37 1.24
C LEU A 101 -8.98 -12.42 1.98
N GLY A 102 -8.99 -12.72 3.28
CA GLY A 102 -7.76 -12.77 4.08
C GLY A 102 -6.73 -13.77 3.54
N GLN A 103 -7.18 -14.91 3.02
CA GLN A 103 -6.30 -15.88 2.35
C GLN A 103 -5.66 -15.26 1.10
N ARG A 104 -6.46 -14.67 0.20
CA ARG A 104 -5.96 -14.01 -1.01
C ARG A 104 -4.98 -12.87 -0.73
N LEU A 105 -5.25 -12.08 0.31
CA LEU A 105 -4.35 -11.00 0.72
C LEU A 105 -3.01 -11.57 1.20
N ASN A 106 -3.01 -12.65 1.98
CA ASN A 106 -1.76 -13.29 2.41
C ASN A 106 -1.00 -13.92 1.23
N ASP A 107 -1.70 -14.51 0.27
CA ASP A 107 -1.08 -15.08 -0.93
C ASP A 107 -0.43 -13.98 -1.77
N LEU A 108 -1.13 -12.85 -1.99
CA LEU A 108 -0.59 -11.66 -2.64
C LEU A 108 0.68 -11.15 -1.96
N VAL A 109 0.67 -11.07 -0.62
CA VAL A 109 1.83 -10.64 0.17
C VAL A 109 3.01 -11.57 -0.06
N ARG A 110 2.82 -12.88 0.05
CA ARG A 110 3.91 -13.87 -0.16
C ARG A 110 4.44 -13.87 -1.58
N THR A 111 3.58 -13.75 -2.59
CA THR A 111 4.01 -13.60 -3.98
C THR A 111 4.86 -12.35 -4.15
N THR A 112 4.44 -11.23 -3.57
CA THR A 112 5.20 -9.97 -3.63
C THR A 112 6.59 -10.14 -3.02
N TRP A 113 6.68 -10.75 -1.84
CA TRP A 113 7.97 -10.94 -1.15
C TRP A 113 8.97 -11.78 -1.94
N ALA A 114 8.48 -12.76 -2.71
CA ALA A 114 9.31 -13.61 -3.55
C ALA A 114 9.81 -12.90 -4.82
N GLU A 115 9.20 -11.78 -5.21
CA GLU A 115 9.46 -11.09 -6.47
C GLU A 115 10.28 -9.80 -6.33
N VAL A 116 10.27 -9.17 -5.14
CA VAL A 116 10.99 -7.92 -4.87
C VAL A 116 12.51 -8.12 -4.69
N ASP A 117 13.25 -7.07 -5.00
CA ASP A 117 14.72 -7.02 -4.90
C ASP A 117 15.18 -6.67 -3.48
N ALA A 118 14.37 -5.97 -2.68
CA ALA A 118 14.65 -5.67 -1.27
C ALA A 118 13.38 -5.65 -0.39
N ILE A 119 13.53 -5.94 0.91
CA ILE A 119 12.41 -5.95 1.86
C ILE A 119 12.73 -5.09 3.09
N GLY A 120 11.85 -4.16 3.44
CA GLY A 120 11.91 -3.40 4.70
C GLY A 120 10.92 -3.94 5.73
N LEU A 121 11.40 -4.58 6.81
CA LEU A 121 10.56 -5.00 7.93
C LEU A 121 10.30 -3.81 8.87
N CYS A 122 9.08 -3.28 8.85
CA CYS A 122 8.61 -2.21 9.73
C CYS A 122 8.27 -2.74 11.14
N VAL A 123 8.98 -2.21 12.15
CA VAL A 123 8.74 -2.48 13.57
C VAL A 123 8.53 -1.14 14.30
N PRO A 124 7.36 -0.87 14.91
CA PRO A 124 7.13 0.39 15.61
C PRO A 124 8.04 0.58 16.83
N ALA A 125 8.58 1.78 17.02
CA ALA A 125 9.42 2.12 18.17
C ALA A 125 8.64 2.17 19.50
N ASN A 126 7.36 2.53 19.43
CA ASN A 126 6.47 2.75 20.57
C ASN A 126 5.80 1.47 21.10
N GLU A 127 6.14 0.30 20.56
CA GLU A 127 5.52 -0.98 20.91
C GLU A 127 6.61 -2.05 21.03
N ASP A 128 6.42 -3.04 21.90
CA ASP A 128 7.37 -4.17 22.01
C ASP A 128 7.25 -5.12 20.81
N ILE A 129 8.35 -5.84 20.52
CA ILE A 129 8.36 -6.89 19.49
C ILE A 129 7.50 -8.06 19.95
N GLY A 130 6.34 -8.21 19.29
CA GLY A 130 5.34 -9.21 19.64
C GLY A 130 5.42 -10.48 18.78
N PRO A 131 4.51 -11.44 19.01
CA PRO A 131 4.43 -12.67 18.22
C PRO A 131 4.20 -12.43 16.73
N GLY A 132 3.48 -11.36 16.37
CA GLY A 132 3.24 -11.00 14.96
C GLY A 132 4.51 -10.56 14.25
N ASP A 133 5.37 -9.79 14.92
CA ASP A 133 6.65 -9.34 14.38
C ASP A 133 7.60 -10.54 14.19
N ARG A 134 7.66 -11.43 15.19
CA ARG A 134 8.45 -12.68 15.14
C ARG A 134 7.99 -13.62 14.03
N PHE A 135 6.68 -13.78 13.87
CA PHE A 135 6.11 -14.59 12.79
C PHE A 135 6.52 -14.07 11.42
N ILE A 136 6.41 -12.75 11.19
CA ILE A 136 6.78 -12.12 9.92
C ILE A 136 8.29 -12.28 9.68
N ALA A 137 9.12 -12.00 10.69
CA ALA A 137 10.57 -12.20 10.58
C ALA A 137 10.92 -13.68 10.26
N GLY A 138 10.26 -14.65 10.89
CA GLY A 138 10.45 -16.07 10.57
C GLY A 138 10.10 -16.43 9.10
N GLU A 139 9.00 -15.90 8.56
CA GLU A 139 8.66 -16.10 7.15
C GLU A 139 9.68 -15.42 6.21
N LEU A 140 10.19 -14.23 6.58
CA LEU A 140 11.21 -13.53 5.80
C LEU A 140 12.58 -14.23 5.83
N ALA A 141 12.91 -14.92 6.91
CA ALA A 141 14.15 -15.68 7.02
C ALA A 141 14.26 -16.79 5.96
N ALA A 142 13.12 -17.32 5.48
CA ALA A 142 13.09 -18.29 4.39
C ALA A 142 13.51 -17.72 3.03
N LEU A 143 13.50 -16.39 2.86
CA LEU A 143 13.85 -15.70 1.60
C LEU A 143 15.35 -15.42 1.54
N THR A 144 16.18 -16.44 1.41
CA THR A 144 17.65 -16.33 1.59
C THR A 144 18.37 -15.36 0.66
N ARG A 145 17.82 -15.07 -0.52
CA ARG A 145 18.50 -14.25 -1.55
C ARG A 145 18.12 -12.76 -1.54
N THR A 146 17.06 -12.39 -0.83
CA THR A 146 16.56 -11.02 -0.83
C THR A 146 17.14 -10.26 0.37
N PRO A 147 17.84 -9.14 0.19
CA PRO A 147 18.30 -8.30 1.29
C PRO A 147 17.12 -7.78 2.11
N LYS A 148 17.27 -7.80 3.45
CA LYS A 148 16.26 -7.28 4.37
C LYS A 148 16.83 -6.14 5.19
N LEU A 149 16.09 -5.05 5.28
CA LEU A 149 16.36 -3.93 6.18
C LEU A 149 15.36 -4.01 7.34
N ALA A 150 15.82 -3.74 8.56
CA ALA A 150 14.90 -3.47 9.65
C ALA A 150 14.60 -1.98 9.71
N VAL A 151 13.33 -1.63 9.70
CA VAL A 151 12.86 -0.25 9.66
C VAL A 151 12.11 0.03 10.96
N VAL A 152 12.75 0.75 11.89
CA VAL A 152 12.15 1.09 13.18
C VAL A 152 11.29 2.34 13.01
N THR A 153 9.99 2.19 12.87
CA THR A 153 9.06 3.27 12.53
C THR A 153 8.56 4.04 13.75
N LYS A 154 7.95 5.21 13.55
CA LYS A 154 7.29 6.03 14.61
C LYS A 154 8.26 6.50 15.70
N THR A 155 9.49 6.82 15.33
CA THR A 155 10.53 7.27 16.27
C THR A 155 10.18 8.60 16.93
N ASP A 156 9.31 9.41 16.31
CA ASP A 156 8.75 10.66 16.84
C ASP A 156 7.90 10.47 18.11
N LEU A 157 7.45 9.24 18.39
CA LEU A 157 6.59 8.95 19.53
C LEU A 157 7.34 8.47 20.78
N VAL A 158 8.67 8.35 20.74
CA VAL A 158 9.46 7.73 21.82
C VAL A 158 10.67 8.55 22.23
N SER A 159 11.14 8.32 23.46
CA SER A 159 12.41 8.90 23.94
C SER A 159 13.62 8.19 23.32
N ALA A 160 14.78 8.84 23.37
CA ALA A 160 16.04 8.25 22.91
C ALA A 160 16.38 6.93 23.63
N GLY A 161 16.07 6.82 24.93
CA GLY A 161 16.27 5.59 25.70
C GLY A 161 15.40 4.44 25.18
N ARG A 162 14.11 4.69 24.96
CA ARG A 162 13.19 3.68 24.39
C ARG A 162 13.59 3.29 22.97
N LEU A 163 14.05 4.24 22.16
CA LEU A 163 14.55 3.95 20.81
C LEU A 163 15.78 3.02 20.86
N ALA A 164 16.72 3.26 21.77
CA ALA A 164 17.90 2.40 21.93
C ALA A 164 17.53 0.97 22.35
N GLU A 165 16.57 0.81 23.27
CA GLU A 165 16.02 -0.50 23.63
C GLU A 165 15.42 -1.21 22.41
N GLN A 166 14.64 -0.51 21.59
CA GLN A 166 14.01 -1.10 20.42
C GLN A 166 15.02 -1.51 19.36
N LEU A 167 16.04 -0.68 19.09
CA LEU A 167 17.12 -1.02 18.16
C LEU A 167 17.84 -2.30 18.60
N THR A 168 18.09 -2.44 19.90
CA THR A 168 18.68 -3.65 20.48
C THR A 168 17.75 -4.86 20.30
N ALA A 169 16.45 -4.70 20.55
CA ALA A 169 15.45 -5.76 20.38
C ALA A 169 15.34 -6.22 18.92
N VAL A 170 15.43 -5.30 17.95
CA VAL A 170 15.39 -5.59 16.51
C VAL A 170 16.65 -6.33 16.05
N ALA A 171 17.82 -5.96 16.57
CA ALA A 171 19.04 -6.71 16.32
C ALA A 171 18.93 -8.15 16.86
N ALA A 172 18.41 -8.30 18.08
CA ALA A 172 18.15 -9.62 18.68
C ALA A 172 17.12 -10.44 17.88
N LEU A 173 16.09 -9.81 17.34
CA LEU A 173 15.11 -10.47 16.45
C LEU A 173 15.77 -11.03 15.19
N GLY A 174 16.70 -10.28 14.59
CA GLY A 174 17.50 -10.76 13.46
C GLY A 174 18.30 -12.01 13.83
N ALA A 175 19.04 -11.96 14.94
CA ALA A 175 19.80 -13.10 15.45
C ALA A 175 18.93 -14.33 15.77
N GLU A 176 17.78 -14.13 16.40
CA GLU A 176 16.82 -15.20 16.73
C GLU A 176 16.26 -15.90 15.49
N THR A 177 15.99 -15.13 14.44
CA THR A 177 15.38 -15.64 13.20
C THR A 177 16.38 -16.03 12.13
N GLY A 178 17.68 -15.78 12.36
CA GLY A 178 18.73 -16.01 11.37
C GLY A 178 18.74 -14.99 10.23
N ILE A 179 18.11 -13.82 10.42
CA ILE A 179 18.18 -12.71 9.48
C ILE A 179 19.42 -11.87 9.78
N GLU A 180 20.30 -11.77 8.80
CA GLU A 180 21.30 -10.72 8.72
C GLU A 180 20.67 -9.47 8.09
N TRP A 181 20.51 -8.42 8.88
CA TRP A 181 20.00 -7.14 8.39
C TRP A 181 21.05 -6.47 7.51
N ALA A 182 20.67 -6.07 6.30
CA ALA A 182 21.50 -5.19 5.47
C ALA A 182 21.73 -3.86 6.20
N ASP A 183 20.65 -3.31 6.78
CA ASP A 183 20.68 -2.11 7.61
C ASP A 183 19.57 -2.14 8.67
N VAL A 184 19.78 -1.40 9.76
CA VAL A 184 18.75 -1.10 10.78
C VAL A 184 18.53 0.40 10.83
N VAL A 185 17.38 0.86 10.32
CA VAL A 185 17.11 2.28 10.08
C VAL A 185 15.94 2.74 10.95
N PRO A 186 16.18 3.57 11.98
CA PRO A 186 15.10 4.26 12.69
C PRO A 186 14.56 5.40 11.82
N VAL A 187 13.25 5.49 11.66
CA VAL A 187 12.59 6.47 10.79
C VAL A 187 11.31 7.03 11.41
N SER A 188 11.03 8.29 11.10
CA SER A 188 9.71 8.89 11.31
C SER A 188 9.15 9.36 9.98
N ALA A 189 8.09 8.67 9.54
CA ALA A 189 7.36 9.05 8.33
C ALA A 189 6.58 10.37 8.51
N THR A 190 6.23 10.73 9.74
CA THR A 190 5.46 11.95 10.06
C THR A 190 6.35 13.19 10.09
N SER A 191 7.57 13.10 10.64
CA SER A 191 8.52 14.22 10.65
C SER A 191 9.42 14.25 9.42
N GLY A 192 9.50 13.15 8.65
CA GLY A 192 10.44 12.98 7.54
C GLY A 192 11.85 12.53 8.00
N ASP A 193 12.07 12.37 9.31
CA ASP A 193 13.38 11.98 9.85
C ASP A 193 13.84 10.65 9.24
N ARG A 194 15.01 10.70 8.59
CA ARG A 194 15.71 9.59 7.92
C ARG A 194 14.93 8.88 6.81
N VAL A 195 13.83 9.45 6.30
CA VAL A 195 13.11 8.88 5.13
C VAL A 195 14.00 8.88 3.88
N GLY A 196 14.76 9.96 3.64
CA GLY A 196 15.73 10.03 2.55
C GLY A 196 16.83 8.98 2.66
N LEU A 197 17.41 8.82 3.85
CA LEU A 197 18.43 7.81 4.14
C LEU A 197 17.89 6.38 3.89
N LEU A 198 16.68 6.07 4.37
CA LEU A 198 16.06 4.78 4.09
C LEU A 198 15.90 4.53 2.59
N THR A 199 15.49 5.55 1.84
CA THR A 199 15.33 5.47 0.39
C THR A 199 16.66 5.17 -0.31
N GLU A 200 17.74 5.81 0.12
CA GLU A 200 19.10 5.59 -0.38
C GLU A 200 19.59 4.17 -0.09
N LEU A 201 19.41 3.70 1.14
CA LEU A 201 19.80 2.35 1.54
C LEU A 201 19.02 1.28 0.78
N LEU A 202 17.72 1.50 0.53
CA LEU A 202 16.93 0.60 -0.31
C LEU A 202 17.41 0.60 -1.76
N LEU A 203 17.67 1.77 -2.35
CA LEU A 203 18.19 1.90 -3.72
C LEU A 203 19.54 1.19 -3.90
N ALA A 204 20.42 1.27 -2.91
CA ALA A 204 21.72 0.60 -2.93
C ALA A 204 21.61 -0.94 -3.01
N GLN A 205 20.50 -1.51 -2.56
CA GLN A 205 20.22 -2.95 -2.67
C GLN A 205 19.65 -3.37 -4.03
N LEU A 206 19.21 -2.42 -4.86
CA LEU A 206 18.58 -2.71 -6.15
C LEU A 206 19.64 -3.00 -7.23
N PRO A 207 19.30 -3.81 -8.25
CA PRO A 207 20.19 -4.02 -9.39
C PRO A 207 20.37 -2.75 -10.22
N GLU A 208 21.49 -2.68 -10.95
CA GLU A 208 21.67 -1.69 -12.01
C GLU A 208 20.74 -2.00 -13.18
N GLY A 209 20.15 -0.97 -13.78
CA GLY A 209 19.19 -1.14 -14.86
C GLY A 209 18.52 0.17 -15.27
N PRO A 210 17.76 0.19 -16.37
CA PRO A 210 17.03 1.38 -16.81
C PRO A 210 15.84 1.69 -15.89
N PRO A 211 15.30 2.92 -15.90
CA PRO A 211 14.03 3.21 -15.22
C PRO A 211 12.92 2.26 -15.72
N LEU A 212 12.20 1.66 -14.77
CA LEU A 212 11.08 0.74 -15.02
C LEU A 212 9.82 1.51 -15.48
N TYR A 213 9.66 2.73 -14.98
CA TYR A 213 8.57 3.67 -15.26
C TYR A 213 9.17 5.00 -15.74
N PRO A 214 9.42 5.20 -17.04
CA PRO A 214 10.16 6.36 -17.55
C PRO A 214 9.34 7.67 -17.57
N ASP A 215 8.01 7.58 -17.48
CA ASP A 215 7.11 8.71 -17.73
C ASP A 215 6.86 9.60 -16.50
N GLY A 216 7.56 9.35 -15.38
CA GLY A 216 7.45 10.15 -14.17
C GLY A 216 6.21 9.88 -13.31
N GLU A 217 5.45 8.83 -13.61
CA GLU A 217 4.31 8.36 -12.84
C GLU A 217 4.70 8.11 -11.37
N LEU A 218 3.87 8.53 -10.40
CA LEU A 218 4.09 8.25 -8.98
C LEU A 218 3.48 6.91 -8.54
N THR A 219 2.54 6.37 -9.33
CA THR A 219 1.89 5.07 -9.12
C THR A 219 1.36 4.56 -10.45
N ASP A 220 1.22 3.23 -10.59
CA ASP A 220 0.62 2.59 -11.78
C ASP A 220 -0.83 2.12 -11.53
N GLU A 221 -1.41 2.53 -10.40
CA GLU A 221 -2.80 2.23 -10.04
C GLU A 221 -3.78 3.12 -10.81
N PRO A 222 -4.87 2.57 -11.36
CA PRO A 222 -5.93 3.36 -11.98
C PRO A 222 -6.56 4.35 -10.99
N GLU A 223 -6.94 5.53 -11.48
CA GLU A 223 -7.56 6.58 -10.67
C GLU A 223 -8.82 6.07 -9.95
N GLU A 224 -9.63 5.23 -10.59
CA GLU A 224 -10.81 4.61 -10.00
C GLU A 224 -10.48 3.82 -8.72
N THR A 225 -9.32 3.16 -8.71
CA THR A 225 -8.85 2.38 -7.57
C THR A 225 -8.39 3.29 -6.45
N LEU A 226 -7.61 4.33 -6.77
CA LEU A 226 -7.19 5.33 -5.79
C LEU A 226 -8.40 6.05 -5.16
N ILE A 227 -9.38 6.44 -5.97
CA ILE A 227 -10.63 7.07 -5.53
C ILE A 227 -11.45 6.13 -4.66
N ALA A 228 -11.62 4.87 -5.05
CA ALA A 228 -12.30 3.86 -4.24
C ALA A 228 -11.64 3.71 -2.86
N GLU A 229 -10.31 3.70 -2.83
CA GLU A 229 -9.54 3.65 -1.59
C GLU A 229 -9.74 4.91 -0.74
N LEU A 230 -9.73 6.12 -1.31
CA LEU A 230 -10.01 7.36 -0.58
C LEU A 230 -11.41 7.38 0.06
N VAL A 231 -12.43 6.92 -0.67
CA VAL A 231 -13.79 6.77 -0.14
C VAL A 231 -13.81 5.74 0.98
N ARG A 232 -13.11 4.62 0.81
CA ARG A 232 -13.02 3.56 1.82
C ARG A 232 -12.31 4.06 3.08
N GLU A 233 -11.21 4.80 2.95
CA GLU A 233 -10.49 5.42 4.08
C GLU A 233 -11.41 6.30 4.90
N ALA A 234 -12.16 7.20 4.25
CA ALA A 234 -13.14 8.05 4.92
C ALA A 234 -14.27 7.22 5.58
N ALA A 235 -14.70 6.13 4.97
CA ALA A 235 -15.72 5.24 5.52
C ALA A 235 -15.23 4.45 6.75
N LEU A 236 -13.94 4.09 6.80
CA LEU A 236 -13.31 3.37 7.92
C LEU A 236 -13.18 4.24 9.19
N GLU A 237 -13.19 5.56 9.04
CA GLU A 237 -13.04 6.48 10.16
C GLU A 237 -14.27 6.43 11.07
N GLY A 238 -14.09 6.14 12.36
CA GLY A 238 -15.19 6.13 13.33
C GLY A 238 -16.14 4.91 13.29
N VAL A 239 -16.00 3.97 12.35
CA VAL A 239 -16.67 2.64 12.46
C VAL A 239 -15.89 1.72 13.41
N ARG A 240 -16.54 0.76 14.07
CA ARG A 240 -15.91 -0.18 15.02
C ARG A 240 -16.37 -1.62 14.76
N ASP A 241 -15.87 -2.53 15.60
CA ASP A 241 -16.25 -3.94 15.61
C ASP A 241 -15.97 -4.61 14.25
N GLU A 242 -16.91 -5.35 13.67
CA GLU A 242 -16.71 -6.05 12.41
C GLU A 242 -16.86 -5.15 11.16
N LEU A 243 -17.51 -4.00 11.29
CA LEU A 243 -17.85 -3.13 10.16
C LEU A 243 -16.64 -2.67 9.32
N PRO A 244 -15.49 -2.27 9.88
CA PRO A 244 -14.28 -1.97 9.10
C PRO A 244 -13.88 -3.07 8.11
N HIS A 245 -14.15 -4.33 8.47
CA HIS A 245 -13.77 -5.48 7.66
C HIS A 245 -14.78 -5.76 6.54
N SER A 246 -16.05 -5.39 6.71
CA SER A 246 -17.11 -5.63 5.73
C SER A 246 -17.26 -4.54 4.65
N ILE A 247 -16.52 -3.41 4.74
CA ILE A 247 -16.60 -2.32 3.76
C ILE A 247 -15.75 -2.62 2.53
N ALA A 248 -16.31 -2.45 1.33
CA ALA A 248 -15.59 -2.37 0.05
C ALA A 248 -16.14 -1.20 -0.76
N VAL A 249 -15.34 -0.61 -1.66
CA VAL A 249 -15.79 0.47 -2.54
C VAL A 249 -15.40 0.13 -3.97
N VAL A 250 -16.31 0.39 -4.91
CA VAL A 250 -16.07 0.28 -6.34
C VAL A 250 -16.53 1.59 -6.98
N VAL A 251 -15.67 2.23 -7.75
CA VAL A 251 -16.05 3.30 -8.67
C VAL A 251 -16.58 2.63 -9.93
N GLU A 252 -17.84 2.91 -10.28
CA GLU A 252 -18.46 2.34 -11.47
C GLU A 252 -18.11 3.17 -12.70
N GLU A 253 -18.22 4.49 -12.59
CA GLU A 253 -18.07 5.41 -13.71
C GLU A 253 -17.50 6.75 -13.24
N MET A 254 -16.64 7.34 -14.08
CA MET A 254 -16.10 8.69 -13.96
C MET A 254 -16.38 9.43 -15.28
N ILE A 255 -17.24 10.44 -15.23
CA ILE A 255 -17.78 11.10 -16.42
C ILE A 255 -17.57 12.61 -16.30
N PRO A 256 -16.85 13.25 -17.23
CA PRO A 256 -16.81 14.71 -17.30
C PRO A 256 -18.23 15.23 -17.50
N ARG A 257 -18.71 16.09 -16.60
CA ARG A 257 -20.08 16.61 -16.69
C ARG A 257 -20.21 17.47 -17.95
N GLU A 258 -21.12 17.04 -18.81
CA GLU A 258 -21.52 17.79 -20.01
C GLU A 258 -22.04 19.19 -19.64
N ASP A 259 -21.99 20.13 -20.59
CA ASP A 259 -22.46 21.52 -20.43
C ASP A 259 -21.70 22.38 -19.39
N ARG A 260 -20.50 21.96 -18.97
CA ARG A 260 -19.59 22.79 -18.16
C ARG A 260 -18.61 23.56 -19.05
N PRO A 261 -18.39 24.86 -18.81
CA PRO A 261 -17.37 25.60 -19.55
C PRO A 261 -15.98 25.08 -19.17
N ALA A 262 -15.02 25.13 -20.10
CA ALA A 262 -13.70 24.53 -19.96
C ALA A 262 -12.87 25.09 -18.78
N ASP A 263 -13.17 26.32 -18.34
CA ASP A 263 -12.56 26.97 -17.18
C ASP A 263 -13.18 26.55 -15.84
N ARG A 264 -14.31 25.82 -15.86
CA ARG A 264 -15.00 25.32 -14.65
C ARG A 264 -15.42 23.86 -14.82
N PRO A 265 -14.49 22.94 -15.11
CA PRO A 265 -14.79 21.53 -15.27
C PRO A 265 -15.41 20.95 -13.98
N LEU A 266 -16.18 19.88 -14.14
CA LEU A 266 -16.68 19.08 -13.04
C LEU A 266 -16.67 17.63 -13.48
N LEU A 267 -16.11 16.75 -12.65
CA LEU A 267 -16.14 15.32 -12.89
C LEU A 267 -17.21 14.65 -12.01
N ASP A 268 -18.11 13.90 -12.63
CA ASP A 268 -19.08 13.07 -11.93
C ASP A 268 -18.47 11.71 -11.64
N ILE A 269 -18.46 11.33 -10.36
CA ILE A 269 -17.91 10.06 -9.89
C ILE A 269 -19.03 9.28 -9.23
N HIS A 270 -19.41 8.15 -9.82
CA HIS A 270 -20.41 7.23 -9.27
C HIS A 270 -19.71 6.07 -8.57
N ALA A 271 -19.87 5.95 -7.26
CA ALA A 271 -19.25 4.89 -6.48
C ALA A 271 -20.23 4.14 -5.58
N ASN A 272 -20.04 2.83 -5.51
CA ASN A 272 -20.79 1.92 -4.65
C ASN A 272 -19.95 1.56 -3.42
N LEU A 273 -20.48 1.85 -2.23
CA LEU A 273 -19.95 1.38 -0.96
C LEU A 273 -20.72 0.12 -0.52
N TYR A 274 -20.03 -1.01 -0.54
CA TYR A 274 -20.58 -2.31 -0.18
C TYR A 274 -20.37 -2.64 1.29
N VAL A 275 -21.37 -3.27 1.89
CA VAL A 275 -21.35 -3.89 3.22
C VAL A 275 -21.96 -5.30 3.17
N GLU A 276 -21.80 -6.12 4.20
CA GLU A 276 -22.31 -7.49 4.20
C GLU A 276 -23.75 -7.63 4.71
N ARG A 277 -24.25 -6.66 5.48
CA ARG A 277 -25.55 -6.75 6.17
C ARG A 277 -26.33 -5.44 6.16
N ASP A 278 -27.66 -5.51 6.24
CA ASP A 278 -28.52 -4.32 6.33
C ASP A 278 -28.27 -3.47 7.60
N SER A 279 -27.94 -4.12 8.72
CA SER A 279 -27.55 -3.43 9.96
C SER A 279 -26.31 -2.56 9.74
N GLN A 280 -25.31 -3.08 9.03
CA GLN A 280 -24.10 -2.35 8.66
C GLN A 280 -24.41 -1.19 7.70
N LYS A 281 -25.31 -1.40 6.74
CA LYS A 281 -25.78 -0.36 5.82
C LYS A 281 -26.39 0.81 6.58
N ALA A 282 -27.24 0.52 7.57
CA ALA A 282 -27.83 1.57 8.42
C ALA A 282 -26.76 2.37 9.18
N ILE A 283 -25.71 1.70 9.69
CA ILE A 283 -24.59 2.37 10.37
C ILE A 283 -23.84 3.29 9.41
N VAL A 284 -23.48 2.81 8.21
CA VAL A 284 -22.75 3.59 7.21
C VAL A 284 -23.55 4.81 6.74
N ILE A 285 -24.87 4.66 6.54
CA ILE A 285 -25.74 5.78 6.17
C ILE A 285 -25.84 6.79 7.32
N GLY A 286 -26.03 6.30 8.55
CA GLY A 286 -26.24 7.13 9.72
C GLY A 286 -27.62 7.80 9.75
N ARG A 287 -27.96 8.44 10.87
CA ARG A 287 -29.27 9.08 11.05
C ARG A 287 -29.47 10.18 9.99
N LYS A 288 -30.54 10.06 9.19
CA LYS A 288 -30.84 11.00 8.08
C LYS A 288 -29.68 11.15 7.08
N GLY A 289 -28.84 10.12 6.91
CA GLY A 289 -27.71 10.15 5.98
C GLY A 289 -26.50 10.94 6.49
N SER A 290 -26.46 11.33 7.77
CA SER A 290 -25.42 12.22 8.31
C SER A 290 -24.01 11.68 8.12
N ARG A 291 -23.81 10.36 8.34
CA ARG A 291 -22.51 9.72 8.25
C ARG A 291 -22.06 9.58 6.80
N LEU A 292 -22.94 9.16 5.90
CA LEU A 292 -22.61 9.05 4.48
C LEU A 292 -22.22 10.42 3.88
N ARG A 293 -22.87 11.51 4.32
CA ARG A 293 -22.49 12.87 3.95
C ARG A 293 -21.10 13.25 4.44
N GLU A 294 -20.73 12.87 5.67
CA GLU A 294 -19.40 13.09 6.21
C GLU A 294 -18.34 12.33 5.39
N VAL A 295 -18.59 11.04 5.12
CA VAL A 295 -17.73 10.20 4.28
C VAL A 295 -17.54 10.84 2.90
N GLY A 296 -18.63 11.22 2.24
CA GLY A 296 -18.58 11.85 0.93
C GLY A 296 -17.82 13.19 0.95
N THR A 297 -18.01 14.01 1.98
CA THR A 297 -17.31 15.30 2.11
C THR A 297 -15.80 15.13 2.29
N LYS A 298 -15.39 14.18 3.15
CA LYS A 298 -13.97 13.87 3.40
C LYS A 298 -13.31 13.27 2.17
N ALA A 299 -13.96 12.29 1.53
CA ALA A 299 -13.45 11.65 0.32
C ALA A 299 -13.33 12.65 -0.83
N ARG A 300 -14.37 13.45 -1.10
CA ARG A 300 -14.38 14.45 -2.17
C ARG A 300 -13.20 15.41 -2.07
N THR A 301 -12.93 15.96 -0.89
CA THR A 301 -11.80 16.87 -0.68
C THR A 301 -10.45 16.24 -1.07
N GLN A 302 -10.27 14.94 -0.79
CA GLN A 302 -9.05 14.23 -1.15
C GLN A 302 -9.00 13.90 -2.65
N ILE A 303 -10.13 13.51 -3.23
CA ILE A 303 -10.24 13.19 -4.67
C ILE A 303 -9.97 14.45 -5.52
N GLU A 304 -10.51 15.61 -5.15
CA GLU A 304 -10.25 16.87 -5.87
C GLU A 304 -8.77 17.26 -5.86
N ARG A 305 -8.05 16.96 -4.77
CA ARG A 305 -6.60 17.15 -4.70
C ARG A 305 -5.85 16.18 -5.59
N LEU A 306 -6.25 14.91 -5.59
CA LEU A 306 -5.65 13.88 -6.42
C LEU A 306 -5.80 14.20 -7.92
N LEU A 307 -6.99 14.60 -8.36
CA LEU A 307 -7.30 14.84 -9.77
C LEU A 307 -7.03 16.28 -10.25
N GLY A 308 -6.79 17.21 -9.32
CA GLY A 308 -6.68 18.64 -9.63
C GLY A 308 -7.95 19.28 -10.22
N THR A 309 -9.10 18.59 -10.13
CA THR A 309 -10.37 18.98 -10.76
C THR A 309 -11.51 18.86 -9.75
N PRO A 310 -12.47 19.82 -9.69
CA PRO A 310 -13.65 19.70 -8.85
C PRO A 310 -14.49 18.46 -9.18
N VAL A 311 -15.05 17.79 -8.18
CA VAL A 311 -15.84 16.57 -8.41
C VAL A 311 -17.21 16.58 -7.74
N TYR A 312 -18.18 15.98 -8.40
CA TYR A 312 -19.44 15.56 -7.80
C TYR A 312 -19.36 14.06 -7.49
N LEU A 313 -19.32 13.73 -6.20
CA LEU A 313 -19.22 12.35 -5.74
C LEU A 313 -20.61 11.82 -5.36
N ASP A 314 -21.12 10.88 -6.15
CA ASP A 314 -22.36 10.16 -5.92
C ASP A 314 -22.09 8.81 -5.25
N LEU A 315 -22.45 8.69 -3.96
CA LEU A 315 -22.19 7.51 -3.13
C LEU A 315 -23.46 6.72 -2.84
N HIS A 316 -23.48 5.45 -3.26
CA HIS A 316 -24.56 4.52 -2.99
C HIS A 316 -24.13 3.37 -2.07
N VAL A 317 -24.89 3.13 -0.99
CA VAL A 317 -24.62 2.01 -0.07
C VAL A 317 -25.41 0.76 -0.47
N LYS A 318 -24.68 -0.30 -0.85
CA LYS A 318 -25.24 -1.59 -1.30
C LYS A 318 -24.89 -2.72 -0.33
N VAL A 319 -25.78 -3.71 -0.22
CA VAL A 319 -25.52 -4.93 0.56
C VAL A 319 -25.07 -6.04 -0.38
N ALA A 320 -23.88 -6.56 -0.14
CA ALA A 320 -23.30 -7.71 -0.81
C ALA A 320 -23.08 -8.80 0.25
N LYS A 321 -24.06 -9.69 0.40
CA LYS A 321 -24.10 -10.63 1.53
C LYS A 321 -22.88 -11.57 1.53
N ASP A 322 -22.19 -11.60 2.67
CA ASP A 322 -21.03 -12.47 2.95
C ASP A 322 -19.94 -12.43 1.86
N TRP A 323 -19.76 -11.27 1.21
CA TRP A 323 -18.92 -11.11 0.02
C TRP A 323 -17.46 -11.54 0.25
N GLN A 324 -16.94 -11.42 1.48
CA GLN A 324 -15.57 -11.81 1.83
C GLN A 324 -15.30 -13.33 1.71
N ARG A 325 -16.36 -14.14 1.59
CA ARG A 325 -16.32 -15.60 1.47
C ARG A 325 -16.73 -16.09 0.09
N ASP A 326 -17.25 -15.23 -0.77
CA ASP A 326 -17.74 -15.58 -2.10
C ASP A 326 -16.68 -15.25 -3.17
N PRO A 327 -16.08 -16.26 -3.83
CA PRO A 327 -15.05 -16.05 -4.84
C PRO A 327 -15.47 -15.15 -6.00
N LYS A 328 -16.76 -15.18 -6.39
CA LYS A 328 -17.32 -14.39 -7.50
C LYS A 328 -17.47 -12.94 -7.07
N GLN A 329 -18.00 -12.69 -5.87
CA GLN A 329 -18.14 -11.33 -5.36
C GLN A 329 -16.78 -10.68 -5.11
N LEU A 330 -15.80 -11.41 -4.58
CA LEU A 330 -14.42 -10.91 -4.46
C LEU A 330 -13.90 -10.41 -5.81
N GLY A 331 -14.04 -11.21 -6.87
CA GLY A 331 -13.61 -10.81 -8.21
C GLY A 331 -14.35 -9.59 -8.76
N LYS A 332 -15.65 -9.46 -8.46
CA LYS A 332 -16.45 -8.28 -8.85
C LYS A 332 -16.03 -7.01 -8.08
N LEU A 333 -15.58 -7.16 -6.84
CA LEU A 333 -15.17 -6.06 -5.96
C LEU A 333 -13.68 -5.70 -6.08
N GLY A 334 -12.94 -6.33 -7.01
CA GLY A 334 -11.53 -6.02 -7.28
C GLY A 334 -10.50 -6.90 -6.56
N PHE A 335 -10.93 -7.94 -5.82
CA PHE A 335 -10.07 -8.83 -5.02
C PHE A 335 -9.85 -10.23 -5.62
#